data_AF-A0A640KIY2-F1
#
_entry.id   AF-A0A640KIY2-F1
#
_cell.length_a   1.000
_cell.length_b   1.000
_cell.length_c   1.000
_cell.angle_alpha   90.00
_cell.angle_beta   90.00
_cell.angle_gamma   90.00
#
_symmetry.space_group_name_H-M   'P 1'
#
loop_
_entity.id
_entity.type
_entity.pdbx_description
1 polymer ?
#
loop_
_entity_poly.entity_id
_entity_poly.type
_entity_poly.pdbx_seq_one_letter_code
_entity_poly.pdbx_strand_id
1 'polypeptide(L)'
;MRRLFPLQPAAVAFAGSARQSSMAMQDKQPKLPNFNDDTTYRQRSAWYLIKALVLLRLCSVNYLAMNSVPLMKKVEKVLGSKLTYSVLVKKSFYNYFCAGENDQELRDTVHKLSLNNIGAVLDYAAEADTEGFAPKPGVASGPDISMSSLVMKPNVQYPMDEDFFNENMKLYMMSIMHASLYSPRNAAGVTAVKVTGMCDPQLLARVSALLMSVHQSWCKHFTNEESPKLEECRVVMGVNRKHQLFITYEQLRAGFEKYNPANKLSDAQFKEITEALDPRKMGKVNYFEYKEMLTNALIAVEPTPVQQALIEGLPQMSAKEKELWKNVNNRLSLIASMAKELNVRMLVDAEQTFYQLAIDAIVANLQKTYNTEVPVVYNTYQCYLTYAEDRIDNDLVRARHMNFHWGGKIVRGAYIVQERATAAQYGYTSPIWSTYEETNKCYNAAAKRIFDTFEAQPTKKHEVFFGTHNKESLEIITASVVERPSIQSRVSFGQLFGMRDNLTVPLARAGFQVYKYVPYGPVKETIHYLGRRAVENSSILTTGDNETVMMIKELKRRCCF
;
A
#
# COMPACT_ATOMS: atom_id res chain seq x y z
N MET A 1 -15.61 -37.66 -9.71
CA MET A 1 -14.49 -37.61 -10.68
C MET A 1 -14.69 -36.45 -11.64
N ARG A 2 -14.08 -35.28 -11.38
CA ARG A 2 -13.99 -34.18 -12.36
C ARG A 2 -12.52 -34.06 -12.74
N ARG A 3 -12.20 -34.35 -14.01
CA ARG A 3 -10.86 -34.27 -14.57
C ARG A 3 -10.44 -32.80 -14.64
N LEU A 4 -9.43 -32.44 -13.86
CA LEU A 4 -8.64 -31.22 -14.05
C LEU A 4 -7.87 -31.37 -15.38
N PHE A 5 -8.03 -30.41 -16.29
CA PHE A 5 -7.11 -30.28 -17.42
C PHE A 5 -5.74 -29.86 -16.88
N PRO A 6 -4.64 -30.56 -17.23
CA PRO A 6 -3.31 -30.12 -16.83
C PRO A 6 -2.93 -28.88 -17.65
N LEU A 7 -2.56 -27.79 -16.98
CA LEU A 7 -1.94 -26.63 -17.59
C LEU A 7 -0.62 -27.06 -18.28
N GLN A 8 -0.36 -26.50 -19.46
CA GLN A 8 0.74 -26.89 -20.35
C GLN A 8 2.13 -26.85 -19.66
N PRO A 9 3.06 -27.75 -20.02
CA PRO A 9 4.42 -27.83 -19.44
C PRO A 9 5.28 -26.57 -19.59
N ALA A 10 4.93 -25.66 -20.52
CA ALA A 10 5.75 -24.51 -20.89
C ALA A 10 5.82 -23.43 -19.80
N ALA A 11 4.75 -23.21 -19.03
CA ALA A 11 4.73 -22.21 -17.95
C ALA A 11 5.56 -22.66 -16.74
N VAL A 12 5.55 -23.96 -16.43
CA VAL A 12 6.36 -24.57 -15.37
C VAL A 12 7.85 -24.57 -15.74
N ALA A 13 8.17 -24.79 -17.02
CA ALA A 13 9.54 -24.73 -17.52
C ALA A 13 10.14 -23.30 -17.49
N PHE A 14 9.32 -22.27 -17.75
CA PHE A 14 9.75 -20.86 -17.66
C PHE A 14 9.97 -20.39 -16.21
N ALA A 15 9.09 -20.79 -15.28
CA ALA A 15 9.26 -20.50 -13.85
C ALA A 15 10.47 -21.25 -13.25
N GLY A 16 10.76 -22.46 -13.74
CA GLY A 16 11.93 -23.25 -13.35
C GLY A 16 13.27 -22.68 -13.83
N SER A 17 13.34 -22.12 -15.04
CA SER A 17 14.58 -21.52 -15.58
C SER A 17 14.89 -20.14 -14.96
N ALA A 18 13.87 -19.38 -14.57
CA ALA A 18 14.01 -18.16 -13.76
C ALA A 18 14.54 -18.47 -12.34
N ARG A 19 14.13 -19.61 -11.75
CA ARG A 19 14.65 -20.11 -10.45
C ARG A 19 16.10 -20.61 -10.51
N GLN A 20 16.52 -21.23 -11.61
CA GLN A 20 17.90 -21.73 -11.75
C GLN A 20 18.89 -20.62 -12.14
N SER A 21 18.48 -19.64 -12.93
CA SER A 21 19.34 -18.48 -13.27
C SER A 21 19.54 -17.52 -12.09
N SER A 22 18.62 -17.47 -11.11
CA SER A 22 18.76 -16.67 -9.90
C SER A 22 19.88 -17.10 -8.96
N MET A 23 20.36 -18.35 -9.08
CA MET A 23 21.49 -18.85 -8.29
C MET A 23 22.86 -18.41 -8.83
N ALA A 24 22.97 -18.04 -10.11
CA ALA A 24 24.27 -17.83 -10.77
C ALA A 24 24.84 -16.40 -10.66
N MET A 25 24.10 -15.45 -10.08
CA MET A 25 24.54 -14.04 -9.90
C MET A 25 24.24 -13.48 -8.49
N GLN A 26 24.08 -14.36 -7.50
CA GLN A 26 24.10 -14.00 -6.07
C GLN A 26 25.48 -13.49 -5.57
N ASP A 27 26.47 -13.37 -6.46
CA ASP A 27 27.89 -13.27 -6.11
C ASP A 27 28.42 -11.86 -5.80
N LYS A 28 27.60 -10.81 -5.86
CA LYS A 28 28.02 -9.47 -5.41
C LYS A 28 27.17 -8.99 -4.25
N GLN A 29 27.74 -9.07 -3.05
CA GLN A 29 27.20 -8.40 -1.89
C GLN A 29 26.99 -6.91 -2.18
N PRO A 30 25.86 -6.31 -1.77
CA PRO A 30 25.61 -4.89 -1.91
C PRO A 30 26.73 -4.07 -1.26
N LYS A 31 27.07 -2.95 -1.88
CA LYS A 31 28.05 -1.97 -1.35
C LYS A 31 27.35 -0.66 -1.02
N LEU A 32 28.05 0.26 -0.36
CA LEU A 32 27.52 1.60 -0.14
C LEU A 32 27.34 2.33 -1.49
N PRO A 33 26.14 2.89 -1.77
CA PRO A 33 25.89 3.63 -3.00
C PRO A 33 26.49 5.04 -2.94
N ASN A 34 27.02 5.53 -4.05
CA ASN A 34 27.44 6.92 -4.18
C ASN A 34 26.34 7.75 -4.85
N PHE A 35 25.51 8.41 -4.05
CA PHE A 35 24.43 9.28 -4.54
C PHE A 35 24.89 10.61 -5.14
N ASN A 36 26.18 10.93 -5.06
CA ASN A 36 26.79 12.12 -5.67
C ASN A 36 27.57 11.77 -6.95
N ASP A 37 27.32 10.60 -7.53
CA ASP A 37 27.97 10.15 -8.77
C ASP A 37 27.50 10.99 -9.98
N ASP A 38 28.35 11.95 -10.37
CA ASP A 38 28.16 12.82 -11.54
C ASP A 38 28.09 12.05 -12.88
N THR A 39 28.41 10.75 -12.91
CA THR A 39 28.31 9.94 -14.12
C THR A 39 26.89 9.41 -14.39
N THR A 40 25.97 9.54 -13.43
CA THR A 40 24.62 8.96 -13.47
C THR A 40 23.87 9.31 -14.77
N TYR A 41 23.97 10.55 -15.24
CA TYR A 41 23.24 11.04 -16.41
C TYR A 41 23.99 10.92 -17.73
N ARG A 42 25.23 10.41 -17.75
CA ARG A 42 26.05 10.34 -18.98
C ARG A 42 25.41 9.51 -20.09
N GLN A 43 24.67 8.47 -19.73
CA GLN A 43 23.99 7.58 -20.69
C GLN A 43 22.69 8.17 -21.27
N ARG A 44 22.17 9.28 -20.71
CA ARG A 44 20.95 9.94 -21.20
C ARG A 44 21.27 10.87 -22.37
N SER A 45 20.33 11.07 -23.29
CA SER A 45 20.51 11.99 -24.42
C SER A 45 20.41 13.46 -23.98
N ALA A 46 21.03 14.39 -24.73
CA ALA A 46 20.96 15.82 -24.39
C ALA A 46 19.50 16.33 -24.42
N TRP A 47 18.72 15.84 -25.38
CA TRP A 47 17.28 16.11 -25.48
C TRP A 47 16.50 15.63 -24.24
N TYR A 48 16.83 14.44 -23.73
CA TYR A 48 16.21 13.93 -22.50
C TYR A 48 16.46 14.89 -21.32
N LEU A 49 17.72 15.33 -21.14
CA LEU A 49 18.09 16.23 -20.04
C LEU A 49 17.37 17.59 -20.13
N ILE A 50 17.32 18.18 -21.33
CA ILE A 50 16.59 19.44 -21.56
C ILE A 50 15.10 19.26 -21.26
N LYS A 51 14.49 18.20 -21.81
CA LYS A 51 13.07 17.90 -21.58
C LYS A 51 12.78 17.70 -20.09
N ALA A 52 13.60 16.94 -19.38
CA ALA A 52 13.46 16.69 -17.95
C ALA A 52 13.52 18.00 -17.15
N LEU A 53 14.52 18.84 -17.40
CA LEU A 53 14.68 20.13 -16.73
C LEU A 53 13.47 21.05 -16.95
N VAL A 54 12.94 21.13 -18.16
CA VAL A 54 11.74 21.93 -18.47
C VAL A 54 10.52 21.38 -17.72
N LEU A 55 10.28 20.06 -17.77
CA LEU A 55 9.12 19.45 -17.13
C LEU A 55 9.16 19.59 -15.62
N LEU A 56 10.30 19.32 -14.98
CA LEU A 56 10.48 19.51 -13.55
C LEU A 56 10.28 20.99 -13.18
N ARG A 57 10.79 21.93 -13.98
CA ARG A 57 10.55 23.36 -13.75
C ARG A 57 9.07 23.71 -13.80
N LEU A 58 8.31 23.16 -14.75
CA LEU A 58 6.87 23.37 -14.84
C LEU A 58 6.14 22.79 -13.62
N CYS A 59 6.52 21.59 -13.16
CA CYS A 59 5.99 21.01 -11.93
C CYS A 59 6.32 21.84 -10.68
N SER A 60 7.45 22.54 -10.64
CA SER A 60 7.82 23.42 -9.52
C SER A 60 6.91 24.65 -9.37
N VAL A 61 6.10 24.98 -10.38
CA VAL A 61 5.17 26.11 -10.31
C VAL A 61 3.89 25.66 -9.59
N ASN A 62 3.76 26.03 -8.31
CA ASN A 62 2.63 25.63 -7.46
C ASN A 62 1.26 25.87 -8.11
N TYR A 63 1.05 27.01 -8.78
CA TYR A 63 -0.22 27.29 -9.45
C TYR A 63 -0.55 26.25 -10.54
N LEU A 64 0.43 25.90 -11.38
CA LEU A 64 0.25 24.90 -12.43
C LEU A 64 0.02 23.51 -11.85
N ALA A 65 0.77 23.15 -10.81
CA ALA A 65 0.65 21.87 -10.14
C ALA A 65 -0.75 21.68 -9.52
N MET A 66 -1.19 22.62 -8.68
CA MET A 66 -2.47 22.53 -7.97
C MET A 66 -3.70 22.68 -8.88
N ASN A 67 -3.56 23.34 -10.03
CA ASN A 67 -4.67 23.57 -10.97
C ASN A 67 -4.53 22.75 -12.27
N SER A 68 -3.64 21.76 -12.29
CA SER A 68 -3.30 20.97 -13.50
C SER A 68 -4.54 20.38 -14.18
N VAL A 69 -5.41 19.69 -13.44
CA VAL A 69 -6.63 19.07 -13.98
C VAL A 69 -7.64 20.11 -14.52
N PRO A 70 -8.06 21.15 -13.76
CA PRO A 70 -8.91 22.22 -14.31
C PRO A 70 -8.32 22.93 -15.52
N LEU A 71 -7.00 23.20 -15.52
CA LEU A 71 -6.31 23.82 -16.65
C LEU A 71 -6.37 22.93 -17.89
N MET A 72 -6.09 21.63 -17.76
CA MET A 72 -6.19 20.68 -18.87
C MET A 72 -7.60 20.60 -19.43
N LYS A 73 -8.65 20.61 -18.58
CA LYS A 73 -10.05 20.65 -19.05
C LYS A 73 -10.38 21.94 -19.81
N LYS A 74 -9.83 23.10 -19.38
CA LYS A 74 -9.99 24.36 -20.12
C LYS A 74 -9.29 24.31 -21.47
N VAL A 75 -8.07 23.78 -21.53
CA VAL A 75 -7.32 23.62 -22.78
C VAL A 75 -8.02 22.65 -23.73
N GLU A 76 -8.56 21.54 -23.23
CA GLU A 76 -9.40 20.61 -24.00
C GLU A 76 -10.61 21.31 -24.64
N LYS A 77 -11.28 22.22 -23.93
CA LYS A 77 -12.42 22.97 -24.50
C LYS A 77 -12.02 23.88 -25.67
N VAL A 78 -10.78 24.37 -25.70
CA VAL A 78 -10.31 25.32 -26.73
C VAL A 78 -9.64 24.60 -27.89
N LEU A 79 -8.74 23.67 -27.61
CA LEU A 79 -7.90 22.98 -28.59
C LEU A 79 -8.47 21.63 -29.07
N GLY A 80 -9.50 21.14 -28.38
CA GLY A 80 -10.08 19.83 -28.62
C GLY A 80 -9.30 18.68 -27.96
N SER A 81 -10.00 17.58 -27.68
CA SER A 81 -9.48 16.44 -26.91
C SER A 81 -8.24 15.80 -27.55
N LYS A 82 -8.22 15.67 -28.89
CA LYS A 82 -7.12 15.04 -29.63
C LYS A 82 -5.80 15.82 -29.51
N LEU A 83 -5.83 17.14 -29.67
CA LEU A 83 -4.61 17.95 -29.59
C LEU A 83 -4.11 18.03 -28.14
N THR A 84 -5.02 18.20 -27.19
CA THR A 84 -4.68 18.26 -25.76
C THR A 84 -4.08 16.95 -25.27
N TYR A 85 -4.74 15.81 -25.43
CA TYR A 85 -4.26 14.57 -24.84
C TYR A 85 -3.21 13.88 -25.70
N SER A 86 -3.46 13.67 -27.00
CA SER A 86 -2.57 12.87 -27.85
C SER A 86 -1.28 13.59 -28.23
N VAL A 87 -1.23 14.92 -28.15
CA VAL A 87 -0.04 15.71 -28.51
C VAL A 87 0.55 16.40 -27.30
N LEU A 88 -0.17 17.31 -26.65
CA LEU A 88 0.39 18.10 -25.55
C LEU A 88 0.71 17.21 -24.35
N VAL A 89 -0.27 16.49 -23.79
CA VAL A 89 -0.07 15.68 -22.58
C VAL A 89 0.79 14.45 -22.89
N LYS A 90 0.45 13.67 -23.93
CA LYS A 90 1.18 12.43 -24.28
C LYS A 90 2.66 12.70 -24.51
N LYS A 91 3.02 13.63 -25.41
CA LYS A 91 4.43 13.85 -25.80
C LYS A 91 5.25 14.56 -24.72
N SER A 92 4.64 15.20 -23.74
CA SER A 92 5.32 15.94 -22.66
C SER A 92 5.36 15.15 -21.34
N PHE A 93 4.42 15.43 -20.44
CA PHE A 93 4.32 14.92 -19.06
C PHE A 93 4.09 13.42 -19.01
N TYR A 94 3.15 12.90 -19.82
CA TYR A 94 2.83 11.48 -19.79
C TYR A 94 4.04 10.62 -20.16
N ASN A 95 4.68 10.88 -21.30
CA ASN A 95 5.88 10.13 -21.71
C ASN A 95 7.08 10.29 -20.75
N TYR A 96 7.02 11.21 -19.79
CA TYR A 96 8.07 11.39 -18.80
C TYR A 96 7.76 10.66 -17.49
N PHE A 97 6.49 10.63 -17.07
CA PHE A 97 6.05 10.05 -15.79
C PHE A 97 5.34 8.69 -15.92
N CYS A 98 4.98 8.26 -17.13
CA CYS A 98 4.28 7.01 -17.42
C CYS A 98 5.05 6.16 -18.44
N ALA A 99 4.88 4.83 -18.36
CA ALA A 99 5.57 3.90 -19.24
C ALA A 99 4.95 3.74 -20.63
N GLY A 100 3.70 4.14 -20.82
CA GLY A 100 3.02 3.97 -22.09
C GLY A 100 1.55 3.62 -21.96
N GLU A 101 0.81 3.83 -23.05
CA GLU A 101 -0.65 3.59 -23.08
C GLU A 101 -1.00 2.14 -23.41
N ASN A 102 -0.08 1.42 -24.06
CA ASN A 102 -0.28 0.07 -24.53
C ASN A 102 0.86 -0.85 -24.11
N ASP A 103 0.62 -2.15 -24.27
CA ASP A 103 1.54 -3.23 -23.89
C ASP A 103 2.91 -3.14 -24.59
N GLN A 104 3.01 -2.63 -25.82
CA GLN A 104 4.29 -2.44 -26.49
C GLN A 104 5.10 -1.29 -25.88
N GLU A 105 4.48 -0.14 -25.64
CA GLU A 105 5.15 1.00 -24.99
C GLU A 105 5.60 0.62 -23.56
N LEU A 106 4.74 -0.09 -22.82
CA LEU A 106 5.06 -0.63 -21.50
C LEU A 106 6.28 -1.57 -21.56
N ARG A 107 6.27 -2.53 -22.48
CA ARG A 107 7.40 -3.45 -22.75
C ARG A 107 8.71 -2.71 -22.92
N ASP A 108 8.72 -1.74 -23.82
CA ASP A 108 9.93 -1.01 -24.18
C ASP A 108 10.47 -0.24 -22.96
N THR A 109 9.59 0.31 -22.14
CA THR A 109 9.98 1.03 -20.92
C THR A 109 10.53 0.09 -19.87
N VAL A 110 9.85 -1.02 -19.57
CA VAL A 110 10.32 -1.97 -18.55
C VAL A 110 11.62 -2.66 -18.98
N HIS A 111 11.75 -2.98 -20.28
CA HIS A 111 12.99 -3.53 -20.82
C HIS A 111 14.17 -2.55 -20.66
N LYS A 112 13.98 -1.26 -20.94
CA LYS A 112 15.03 -0.25 -20.73
C LYS A 112 15.46 -0.12 -19.26
N LEU A 113 14.52 -0.28 -18.32
CA LEU A 113 14.84 -0.32 -16.89
C LEU A 113 15.64 -1.57 -16.54
N SER A 114 15.23 -2.74 -17.03
CA SER A 114 15.88 -4.01 -16.70
C SER A 114 17.30 -4.13 -17.24
N LEU A 115 17.62 -3.47 -18.36
CA LEU A 115 19.00 -3.34 -18.87
C LEU A 115 19.95 -2.66 -17.87
N ASN A 116 19.41 -1.88 -16.92
CA ASN A 116 20.17 -1.20 -15.87
C ASN A 116 20.01 -1.88 -14.50
N ASN A 117 19.53 -3.14 -14.45
CA ASN A 117 19.17 -3.86 -13.22
C ASN A 117 18.14 -3.11 -12.35
N ILE A 118 17.24 -2.34 -12.99
CA ILE A 118 16.14 -1.65 -12.32
C ILE A 118 14.84 -2.36 -12.67
N GLY A 119 14.08 -2.76 -11.66
CA GLY A 119 12.75 -3.33 -11.85
C GLY A 119 11.65 -2.30 -12.02
N ALA A 120 10.45 -2.77 -12.33
CA ALA A 120 9.25 -1.96 -12.41
C ALA A 120 8.19 -2.48 -11.43
N VAL A 121 7.67 -1.60 -10.59
CA VAL A 121 6.39 -1.80 -9.89
C VAL A 121 5.32 -1.30 -10.85
N LEU A 122 4.61 -2.22 -11.50
CA LEU A 122 3.57 -1.85 -12.45
C LEU A 122 2.33 -1.35 -11.72
N ASP A 123 1.92 -0.13 -12.05
CA ASP A 123 0.72 0.51 -11.52
C ASP A 123 -0.21 0.85 -12.68
N TYR A 124 -1.39 0.23 -12.69
CA TYR A 124 -2.37 0.53 -13.71
C TYR A 124 -3.11 1.81 -13.30
N ALA A 125 -2.80 2.91 -13.97
CA ALA A 125 -3.16 4.26 -13.55
C ALA A 125 -4.62 4.65 -13.86
N ALA A 126 -5.48 3.70 -14.25
CA ALA A 126 -6.92 3.92 -14.27
C ALA A 126 -7.49 3.69 -12.86
N GLU A 127 -7.17 4.62 -11.99
CA GLU A 127 -7.86 4.71 -10.71
C GLU A 127 -9.23 5.33 -10.96
N ALA A 128 -10.28 4.77 -10.32
CA ALA A 128 -11.51 5.51 -10.13
C ALA A 128 -11.16 6.86 -9.48
N ASP A 129 -11.83 7.92 -9.94
CA ASP A 129 -11.72 9.30 -9.47
C ASP A 129 -11.98 9.35 -7.94
N THR A 130 -10.97 9.01 -7.14
CA THR A 130 -11.05 8.92 -5.68
C THR A 130 -10.51 10.18 -5.02
N GLU A 131 -10.04 11.14 -5.81
CA GLU A 131 -9.67 12.47 -5.33
C GLU A 131 -10.86 13.41 -5.37
N GLY A 132 -11.65 13.28 -4.30
CA GLY A 132 -12.62 14.26 -3.89
C GLY A 132 -14.04 13.74 -4.06
N PHE A 133 -14.77 13.70 -2.95
CA PHE A 133 -16.05 14.34 -2.67
C PHE A 133 -16.79 15.20 -3.75
N ALA A 134 -16.35 15.27 -4.99
CA ALA A 134 -17.10 15.80 -6.12
C ALA A 134 -17.94 14.65 -6.70
N PRO A 135 -19.20 14.50 -6.28
CA PRO A 135 -20.13 13.68 -7.04
C PRO A 135 -20.07 14.05 -8.53
N LYS A 136 -20.28 13.06 -9.41
CA LYS A 136 -20.61 13.33 -10.81
C LYS A 136 -21.70 14.43 -10.85
N PRO A 137 -21.69 15.35 -11.83
CA PRO A 137 -22.74 16.35 -11.96
C PRO A 137 -24.11 15.68 -11.87
N GLY A 138 -24.86 15.94 -10.78
CA GLY A 138 -26.17 15.31 -10.50
C GLY A 138 -26.25 14.39 -9.27
N VAL A 139 -25.15 14.08 -8.57
CA VAL A 139 -25.19 13.33 -7.28
C VAL A 139 -24.96 14.31 -6.11
N ALA A 140 -25.66 14.15 -4.99
CA ALA A 140 -25.86 15.22 -4.00
C ALA A 140 -24.80 15.36 -2.88
N SER A 141 -23.89 14.41 -2.66
CA SER A 141 -22.75 14.58 -1.72
C SER A 141 -21.68 13.53 -1.93
N GLY A 142 -20.43 13.83 -1.54
CA GLY A 142 -19.34 12.84 -1.45
C GLY A 142 -19.61 11.75 -0.39
N PRO A 143 -18.72 10.74 -0.27
CA PRO A 143 -18.90 9.65 0.69
C PRO A 143 -18.95 10.19 2.13
N ASP A 144 -19.88 9.69 2.93
CA ASP A 144 -19.94 9.99 4.36
C ASP A 144 -18.73 9.33 5.04
N ILE A 145 -17.89 10.14 5.68
CA ILE A 145 -16.66 9.70 6.37
C ILE A 145 -16.69 9.99 7.87
N SER A 146 -17.86 10.33 8.43
CA SER A 146 -18.02 10.40 9.88
C SER A 146 -18.13 8.98 10.44
N MET A 147 -17.08 8.50 11.12
CA MET A 147 -17.07 7.14 11.66
C MET A 147 -18.18 6.90 12.68
N SER A 148 -18.44 7.87 13.57
CA SER A 148 -19.55 7.79 14.54
C SER A 148 -20.93 7.79 13.89
N SER A 149 -21.13 8.51 12.78
CA SER A 149 -22.37 8.44 12.02
C SER A 149 -22.50 7.09 11.30
N LEU A 150 -21.43 6.67 10.62
CA LEU A 150 -21.40 5.46 9.82
C LEU A 150 -21.59 4.20 10.65
N VAL A 151 -21.00 4.12 11.84
CA VAL A 151 -20.97 2.89 12.64
C VAL A 151 -22.37 2.35 12.97
N MET A 152 -23.36 3.22 13.15
CA MET A 152 -24.75 2.82 13.43
C MET A 152 -25.70 2.97 12.23
N LYS A 153 -25.19 3.41 11.07
CA LYS A 153 -26.04 3.73 9.90
C LYS A 153 -26.59 2.46 9.27
N PRO A 154 -27.93 2.23 9.27
CA PRO A 154 -28.50 0.99 8.77
C PRO A 154 -28.58 0.91 7.24
N ASN A 155 -28.74 2.06 6.57
CA ASN A 155 -29.02 2.14 5.13
C ASN A 155 -27.97 3.00 4.42
N VAL A 156 -26.74 2.51 4.36
CA VAL A 156 -25.66 3.14 3.58
C VAL A 156 -25.88 2.86 2.09
N GLN A 157 -25.67 3.88 1.25
CA GLN A 157 -25.81 3.76 -0.20
C GLN A 157 -24.46 3.49 -0.86
N TYR A 158 -24.46 2.61 -1.86
CA TYR A 158 -23.28 2.21 -2.64
C TYR A 158 -23.57 2.41 -4.12
N PRO A 159 -23.40 3.64 -4.64
CA PRO A 159 -23.87 4.00 -5.99
C PRO A 159 -23.02 3.41 -7.12
N MET A 160 -21.86 2.81 -6.83
CA MET A 160 -20.99 2.26 -7.88
C MET A 160 -21.37 0.84 -8.29
N ASP A 161 -21.21 0.59 -9.59
CA ASP A 161 -21.50 -0.70 -10.23
C ASP A 161 -20.40 -1.73 -9.94
N GLU A 162 -20.81 -2.96 -9.62
CA GLU A 162 -19.90 -4.08 -9.39
C GLU A 162 -19.16 -4.52 -10.66
N ASP A 163 -19.76 -4.32 -11.84
CA ASP A 163 -19.11 -4.65 -13.12
C ASP A 163 -17.88 -3.77 -13.37
N PHE A 164 -17.91 -2.51 -12.94
CA PHE A 164 -16.75 -1.63 -13.00
C PHE A 164 -15.56 -2.20 -12.21
N PHE A 165 -15.81 -2.75 -11.02
CA PHE A 165 -14.76 -3.37 -10.21
C PHE A 165 -14.29 -4.71 -10.79
N ASN A 166 -15.16 -5.45 -11.47
CA ASN A 166 -14.79 -6.67 -12.20
C ASN A 166 -13.85 -6.36 -13.38
N GLU A 167 -14.09 -5.29 -14.12
CA GLU A 167 -13.18 -4.84 -15.18
C GLU A 167 -11.84 -4.38 -14.61
N ASN A 168 -11.84 -3.62 -13.51
CA ASN A 168 -10.60 -3.24 -12.85
C ASN A 168 -9.80 -4.47 -12.41
N MET A 169 -10.46 -5.48 -11.81
CA MET A 169 -9.81 -6.74 -11.44
C MET A 169 -9.07 -7.37 -12.62
N LYS A 170 -9.69 -7.44 -13.81
CA LYS A 170 -9.03 -7.97 -15.02
C LYS A 170 -7.78 -7.18 -15.39
N LEU A 171 -7.83 -5.85 -15.26
CA LEU A 171 -6.69 -4.96 -15.55
C LEU A 171 -5.54 -5.21 -14.58
N TYR A 172 -5.80 -5.39 -13.28
CA TYR A 172 -4.77 -5.77 -12.32
C TYR A 172 -4.21 -7.18 -12.57
N MET A 173 -5.04 -8.14 -12.97
CA MET A 173 -4.55 -9.46 -13.40
C MET A 173 -3.63 -9.35 -14.62
N MET A 174 -3.95 -8.47 -15.58
CA MET A 174 -3.04 -8.14 -16.68
C MET A 174 -1.75 -7.51 -16.18
N SER A 175 -1.80 -6.58 -15.21
CA SER A 175 -0.60 -6.02 -14.58
C SER A 175 0.30 -7.10 -13.99
N ILE A 176 -0.28 -8.09 -13.28
CA ILE A 176 0.47 -9.22 -12.73
C ILE A 176 1.13 -10.04 -13.84
N MET A 177 0.41 -10.34 -14.94
CA MET A 177 0.98 -11.04 -16.09
C MET A 177 2.12 -10.26 -16.74
N HIS A 178 1.99 -8.95 -16.91
CA HIS A 178 3.08 -8.12 -17.43
C HIS A 178 4.27 -8.08 -16.46
N ALA A 179 4.02 -7.94 -15.16
CA ALA A 179 5.07 -7.92 -14.15
C ALA A 179 5.86 -9.24 -14.10
N SER A 180 5.21 -10.37 -14.34
CA SER A 180 5.89 -11.68 -14.38
C SER A 180 6.80 -11.82 -15.61
N LEU A 181 6.35 -11.35 -16.77
CA LEU A 181 7.11 -11.41 -18.03
C LEU A 181 8.35 -10.51 -18.03
N TYR A 182 8.32 -9.41 -17.27
CA TYR A 182 9.38 -8.39 -17.28
C TYR A 182 10.05 -8.21 -15.92
N SER A 183 10.13 -9.31 -15.17
CA SER A 183 10.80 -9.36 -13.87
C SER A 183 12.31 -9.09 -14.02
N PRO A 184 12.96 -8.39 -13.06
CA PRO A 184 14.39 -8.15 -13.10
C PRO A 184 15.18 -9.47 -13.05
N ARG A 185 16.40 -9.48 -13.60
CA ARG A 185 17.31 -10.62 -13.40
C ARG A 185 17.52 -10.81 -11.89
N ASN A 186 17.06 -11.94 -11.37
CA ASN A 186 17.18 -12.36 -9.96
C ASN A 186 16.24 -11.65 -8.96
N ALA A 187 15.15 -11.02 -9.42
CA ALA A 187 14.14 -10.48 -8.52
C ALA A 187 12.72 -10.76 -9.03
N ALA A 188 11.74 -10.75 -8.13
CA ALA A 188 10.34 -10.97 -8.50
C ALA A 188 9.79 -9.77 -9.29
N GLY A 189 8.80 -10.03 -10.15
CA GLY A 189 7.97 -8.97 -10.71
C GLY A 189 7.20 -8.27 -9.59
N VAL A 190 6.80 -7.01 -9.77
CA VAL A 190 6.08 -6.27 -8.74
C VAL A 190 4.94 -5.48 -9.36
N THR A 191 3.78 -5.47 -8.70
CA THR A 191 2.60 -4.70 -9.09
C THR A 191 2.00 -4.00 -7.89
N ALA A 192 1.50 -2.79 -8.09
CA ALA A 192 0.72 -2.06 -7.09
C ALA A 192 -0.78 -2.34 -7.27
N VAL A 193 -1.51 -2.41 -6.16
CA VAL A 193 -2.97 -2.62 -6.15
C VAL A 193 -3.63 -1.66 -5.19
N LYS A 194 -4.66 -0.94 -5.66
CA LYS A 194 -5.46 -0.02 -4.85
C LYS A 194 -6.83 -0.64 -4.54
N VAL A 195 -7.23 -0.67 -3.27
CA VAL A 195 -8.46 -1.38 -2.85
C VAL A 195 -9.71 -0.60 -3.26
N THR A 196 -9.69 0.73 -3.25
CA THR A 196 -10.80 1.53 -3.81
C THR A 196 -11.01 1.32 -5.31
N GLY A 197 -10.06 0.69 -6.01
CA GLY A 197 -10.25 0.24 -7.40
C GLY A 197 -11.08 -1.04 -7.51
N MET A 198 -11.43 -1.70 -6.39
CA MET A 198 -12.07 -3.01 -6.32
C MET A 198 -13.43 -3.01 -5.62
N CYS A 199 -13.81 -1.91 -4.99
CA CYS A 199 -15.08 -1.73 -4.32
C CYS A 199 -15.43 -0.26 -4.11
N ASP A 200 -16.66 -0.01 -3.67
CA ASP A 200 -17.08 1.33 -3.30
C ASP A 200 -16.31 1.83 -2.06
N PRO A 201 -15.62 3.00 -2.11
CA PRO A 201 -14.93 3.57 -0.96
C PRO A 201 -15.85 3.76 0.26
N GLN A 202 -17.14 4.00 0.05
CA GLN A 202 -18.10 4.09 1.15
C GLN A 202 -18.17 2.79 1.96
N LEU A 203 -17.96 1.63 1.32
CA LEU A 203 -17.91 0.34 1.99
C LEU A 203 -16.68 0.24 2.89
N LEU A 204 -15.52 0.72 2.42
CA LEU A 204 -14.29 0.72 3.21
C LEU A 204 -14.41 1.62 4.44
N ALA A 205 -15.05 2.80 4.31
CA ALA A 205 -15.32 3.68 5.45
C ALA A 205 -16.28 3.02 6.45
N ARG A 206 -17.35 2.40 5.93
CA ARG A 206 -18.33 1.68 6.75
C ARG A 206 -17.68 0.54 7.54
N VAL A 207 -16.89 -0.30 6.89
CA VAL A 207 -16.19 -1.41 7.55
C VAL A 207 -15.12 -0.90 8.51
N SER A 208 -14.38 0.17 8.17
CA SER A 208 -13.41 0.78 9.09
C SER A 208 -14.07 1.27 10.38
N ALA A 209 -15.27 1.89 10.29
CA ALA A 209 -16.04 2.29 11.46
C ALA A 209 -16.44 1.09 12.34
N LEU A 210 -16.88 -0.02 11.73
CA LEU A 210 -17.23 -1.26 12.44
C LEU A 210 -16.00 -1.87 13.14
N LEU A 211 -14.88 -1.99 12.44
CA LEU A 211 -13.64 -2.53 13.00
C LEU A 211 -13.07 -1.64 14.11
N MET A 212 -13.24 -0.33 13.99
CA MET A 212 -12.87 0.60 15.05
C MET A 212 -13.77 0.43 16.28
N SER A 213 -15.06 0.14 16.11
CA SER A 213 -15.97 -0.16 17.22
C SER A 213 -15.58 -1.44 17.97
N VAL A 214 -15.03 -2.45 17.29
CA VAL A 214 -14.48 -3.65 17.92
C VAL A 214 -13.29 -3.30 18.80
N HIS A 215 -12.36 -2.47 18.31
CA HIS A 215 -11.22 -2.03 19.11
C HIS A 215 -11.64 -1.15 20.29
N GLN A 216 -12.59 -0.24 20.07
CA GLN A 216 -13.17 0.57 21.14
C GLN A 216 -13.83 -0.31 22.21
N SER A 217 -14.55 -1.35 21.80
CA SER A 217 -15.17 -2.31 22.72
C SER A 217 -14.12 -3.08 23.53
N TRP A 218 -13.01 -3.52 22.91
CA TRP A 218 -11.87 -4.13 23.60
C TRP A 218 -11.37 -3.23 24.74
N CYS A 219 -11.02 -1.98 24.42
CA CYS A 219 -10.49 -1.03 25.40
C CYS A 219 -11.50 -0.74 26.52
N LYS A 220 -12.76 -0.47 26.14
CA LYS A 220 -13.80 -0.07 27.09
C LYS A 220 -14.24 -1.20 28.02
N HIS A 221 -14.57 -2.37 27.46
CA HIS A 221 -15.29 -3.41 28.18
C HIS A 221 -14.36 -4.48 28.74
N PHE A 222 -13.28 -4.81 28.03
CA PHE A 222 -12.42 -5.96 28.38
C PHE A 222 -11.16 -5.56 29.15
N THR A 223 -10.58 -4.40 28.86
CA THR A 223 -9.36 -3.91 29.53
C THR A 223 -9.60 -2.77 30.51
N ASN A 224 -10.74 -2.08 30.44
CA ASN A 224 -11.08 -0.87 31.20
C ASN A 224 -10.09 0.29 30.95
N GLU A 225 -9.59 0.40 29.72
CA GLU A 225 -8.70 1.46 29.26
C GLU A 225 -9.48 2.63 28.65
N GLU A 226 -8.80 3.76 28.45
CA GLU A 226 -9.37 4.90 27.74
C GLU A 226 -9.84 4.47 26.34
N SER A 227 -11.08 4.81 26.01
CA SER A 227 -11.69 4.43 24.74
C SER A 227 -11.23 5.37 23.64
N PRO A 228 -10.58 4.86 22.56
CA PRO A 228 -10.22 5.70 21.44
C PRO A 228 -11.49 6.22 20.72
N LYS A 229 -11.40 7.43 20.17
CA LYS A 229 -12.47 8.01 19.35
C LYS A 229 -12.57 7.25 18.03
N LEU A 230 -13.80 7.03 17.55
CA LEU A 230 -14.03 6.28 16.30
C LEU A 230 -13.41 6.99 15.10
N GLU A 231 -13.45 8.33 15.10
CA GLU A 231 -12.93 9.19 14.04
C GLU A 231 -11.41 9.06 13.84
N GLU A 232 -10.67 8.59 14.85
CA GLU A 232 -9.21 8.47 14.75
C GLU A 232 -8.77 7.27 13.89
N CYS A 233 -9.64 6.28 13.67
CA CYS A 233 -9.37 5.07 12.87
C CYS A 233 -7.97 4.45 13.09
N ARG A 234 -7.47 4.45 14.33
CA ARG A 234 -6.13 3.95 14.65
C ARG A 234 -6.18 2.93 15.77
N VAL A 235 -5.31 1.93 15.66
CA VAL A 235 -5.13 0.85 16.64
C VAL A 235 -3.67 0.89 17.10
N VAL A 236 -3.45 1.19 18.38
CA VAL A 236 -2.11 1.42 18.94
C VAL A 236 -1.79 0.36 20.02
N MET A 237 -1.36 -0.82 19.58
CA MET A 237 -1.10 -1.99 20.44
C MET A 237 0.39 -2.41 20.50
N GLY A 238 1.27 -1.75 19.76
CA GLY A 238 2.60 -2.26 19.37
C GLY A 238 3.74 -1.72 20.22
N VAL A 239 4.42 -0.69 19.72
CA VAL A 239 5.61 -0.10 20.37
C VAL A 239 5.25 0.59 21.67
N ASN A 240 4.19 1.41 21.66
CA ASN A 240 3.82 2.19 22.84
C ASN A 240 3.00 1.35 23.84
N ARG A 241 2.55 0.15 23.44
CA ARG A 241 1.70 -0.78 24.22
C ARG A 241 0.65 -0.06 25.06
N LYS A 242 -0.03 0.94 24.48
CA LYS A 242 -1.04 1.74 25.18
C LYS A 242 -2.21 0.89 25.67
N HIS A 243 -2.41 -0.26 25.03
CA HIS A 243 -3.51 -1.17 25.27
C HIS A 243 -3.01 -2.61 25.47
N GLN A 244 -3.70 -3.35 26.34
CA GLN A 244 -3.34 -4.73 26.66
C GLN A 244 -3.55 -5.69 25.48
N LEU A 245 -2.49 -6.42 25.11
CA LEU A 245 -2.52 -7.47 24.08
C LEU A 245 -3.14 -8.80 24.55
N PHE A 246 -3.23 -9.02 25.86
CA PHE A 246 -3.76 -10.24 26.44
C PHE A 246 -4.72 -9.92 27.58
N ILE A 247 -5.78 -10.71 27.69
CA ILE A 247 -6.73 -10.68 28.82
C ILE A 247 -6.96 -12.09 29.37
N THR A 248 -7.27 -12.20 30.65
CA THR A 248 -7.66 -13.46 31.29
C THR A 248 -9.08 -13.88 30.89
N TYR A 249 -9.45 -15.14 31.12
CA TYR A 249 -10.84 -15.57 30.90
C TYR A 249 -11.83 -14.86 31.82
N GLU A 250 -11.42 -14.49 33.03
CA GLU A 250 -12.25 -13.69 33.94
C GLU A 250 -12.52 -12.30 33.36
N GLN A 251 -11.48 -11.62 32.85
CA GLN A 251 -11.63 -10.35 32.15
C GLN A 251 -12.51 -10.49 30.90
N LEU A 252 -12.35 -11.58 30.14
CA LEU A 252 -13.17 -11.88 28.97
C LEU A 252 -14.66 -12.01 29.35
N ARG A 253 -14.97 -12.80 30.38
CA ARG A 253 -16.34 -13.00 30.87
C ARG A 253 -16.97 -11.71 31.35
N ALA A 254 -16.27 -10.99 32.24
CA ALA A 254 -16.73 -9.70 32.75
C ALA A 254 -16.89 -8.67 31.61
N GLY A 255 -16.03 -8.73 30.60
CA GLY A 255 -16.12 -7.89 29.41
C GLY A 255 -17.41 -8.12 28.62
N PHE A 256 -17.76 -9.38 28.33
CA PHE A 256 -19.02 -9.71 27.67
C PHE A 256 -20.25 -9.30 28.48
N GLU A 257 -20.22 -9.47 29.80
CA GLU A 257 -21.33 -9.05 30.67
C GLU A 257 -21.52 -7.52 30.70
N LYS A 258 -20.44 -6.74 30.66
CA LYS A 258 -20.51 -5.27 30.53
C LYS A 258 -20.98 -4.83 29.15
N TYR A 259 -20.53 -5.55 28.13
CA TYR A 259 -20.76 -5.26 26.74
C TYR A 259 -22.21 -5.52 26.31
N ASN A 260 -22.79 -6.65 26.74
CA ASN A 260 -24.17 -7.02 26.47
C ASN A 260 -24.86 -7.51 27.77
N PRO A 261 -25.25 -6.58 28.67
CA PRO A 261 -25.84 -6.94 29.97
C PRO A 261 -27.22 -7.61 29.84
N ALA A 262 -27.90 -7.42 28.71
CA ALA A 262 -29.22 -7.99 28.44
C ALA A 262 -29.16 -9.48 28.05
N ASN A 263 -28.05 -9.94 27.47
CA ASN A 263 -27.87 -11.33 27.07
C ASN A 263 -26.54 -11.89 27.60
N LYS A 264 -26.59 -12.49 28.80
CA LYS A 264 -25.42 -13.10 29.43
C LYS A 264 -25.10 -14.45 28.79
N LEU A 265 -23.82 -14.65 28.48
CA LEU A 265 -23.33 -15.93 27.96
C LEU A 265 -23.49 -17.04 29.01
N SER A 266 -24.14 -18.14 28.62
CA SER A 266 -24.14 -19.38 29.42
C SER A 266 -22.73 -19.95 29.58
N ASP A 267 -22.52 -20.80 30.60
CA ASP A 267 -21.21 -21.47 30.80
C ASP A 267 -20.77 -22.28 29.58
N ALA A 268 -21.72 -22.92 28.88
CA ALA A 268 -21.45 -23.67 27.66
C ALA A 268 -20.98 -22.77 26.52
N GLN A 269 -21.70 -21.67 26.24
CA GLN A 269 -21.31 -20.71 25.21
C GLN A 269 -19.96 -20.05 25.52
N PHE A 270 -19.74 -19.70 26.79
CA PHE A 270 -18.48 -19.09 27.21
C PHE A 270 -17.30 -20.03 27.00
N LYS A 271 -17.48 -21.32 27.30
CA LYS A 271 -16.45 -22.35 27.05
C LYS A 271 -16.13 -22.44 25.55
N GLU A 272 -17.13 -22.54 24.68
CA GLU A 272 -16.92 -22.57 23.22
C GLU A 272 -16.18 -21.32 22.71
N ILE A 273 -16.54 -20.13 23.22
CA ILE A 273 -15.88 -18.87 22.90
C ILE A 273 -14.41 -18.91 23.32
N THR A 274 -14.11 -19.37 24.55
CA THR A 274 -12.72 -19.45 25.03
C THR A 274 -11.88 -20.44 24.23
N GLU A 275 -12.44 -21.58 23.83
CA GLU A 275 -11.74 -22.57 23.01
C GLU A 275 -11.42 -22.03 21.60
N ALA A 276 -12.33 -21.23 21.04
CA ALA A 276 -12.12 -20.57 19.75
C ALA A 276 -11.13 -19.39 19.82
N LEU A 277 -11.12 -18.63 20.92
CA LEU A 277 -10.24 -17.46 21.11
C LEU A 277 -8.85 -17.78 21.67
N ASP A 278 -8.65 -18.98 22.22
CA ASP A 278 -7.36 -19.46 22.70
C ASP A 278 -7.02 -20.85 22.12
N PRO A 279 -6.81 -20.93 20.79
CA PRO A 279 -6.54 -22.21 20.12
C PRO A 279 -5.25 -22.89 20.59
N ARG A 280 -4.34 -22.14 21.23
CA ARG A 280 -3.07 -22.66 21.78
C ARG A 280 -3.14 -22.99 23.27
N LYS A 281 -4.31 -22.82 23.91
CA LYS A 281 -4.55 -23.13 25.33
C LYS A 281 -3.54 -22.44 26.25
N MET A 282 -3.28 -21.16 26.01
CA MET A 282 -2.40 -20.33 26.83
C MET A 282 -3.03 -19.90 28.16
N GLY A 283 -4.32 -20.15 28.37
CA GLY A 283 -5.08 -19.70 29.54
C GLY A 283 -5.44 -18.21 29.49
N LYS A 284 -5.31 -17.57 28.32
CA LYS A 284 -5.55 -16.15 28.09
C LYS A 284 -5.85 -15.88 26.62
N VAL A 285 -6.68 -14.87 26.36
CA VAL A 285 -7.05 -14.47 25.00
C VAL A 285 -6.11 -13.39 24.48
N ASN A 286 -5.61 -13.57 23.26
CA ASN A 286 -4.82 -12.56 22.57
C ASN A 286 -5.71 -11.64 21.73
N TYR A 287 -5.39 -10.35 21.71
CA TYR A 287 -6.11 -9.34 20.93
C TYR A 287 -6.22 -9.68 19.44
N PHE A 288 -5.19 -10.29 18.83
CA PHE A 288 -5.22 -10.64 17.41
C PHE A 288 -6.23 -11.75 17.11
N GLU A 289 -6.31 -12.77 17.96
CA GLU A 289 -7.31 -13.85 17.84
C GLU A 289 -8.73 -13.28 18.04
N TYR A 290 -8.92 -12.44 19.06
CA TYR A 290 -10.18 -11.73 19.30
C TYR A 290 -10.61 -10.89 18.10
N LYS A 291 -9.71 -10.04 17.61
CA LYS A 291 -9.99 -9.16 16.48
C LYS A 291 -10.29 -9.95 15.21
N GLU A 292 -9.52 -11.00 14.92
CA GLU A 292 -9.76 -11.86 13.75
C GLU A 292 -11.13 -12.54 13.84
N MET A 293 -11.46 -13.13 15.00
CA MET A 293 -12.71 -13.83 15.21
C MET A 293 -13.93 -12.91 15.08
N LEU A 294 -13.89 -11.73 15.69
CA LEU A 294 -14.97 -10.74 15.59
C LEU A 294 -15.07 -10.13 14.20
N THR A 295 -13.93 -9.84 13.55
CA THR A 295 -13.93 -9.35 12.17
C THR A 295 -14.60 -10.36 11.25
N ASN A 296 -14.21 -11.63 11.35
CA ASN A 296 -14.81 -12.72 10.57
C ASN A 296 -16.29 -12.92 10.87
N ALA A 297 -16.70 -12.76 12.13
CA ALA A 297 -18.11 -12.86 12.53
C ALA A 297 -18.96 -11.72 11.95
N LEU A 298 -18.49 -10.47 12.03
CA LEU A 298 -19.22 -9.30 11.53
C LEU A 298 -19.44 -9.35 10.01
N ILE A 299 -18.48 -9.89 9.28
CA ILE A 299 -18.50 -9.94 7.81
C ILE A 299 -19.09 -11.24 7.25
N ALA A 300 -19.30 -12.27 8.09
CA ALA A 300 -19.83 -13.54 7.66
C ALA A 300 -21.27 -13.39 7.14
N VAL A 301 -21.54 -13.93 5.95
CA VAL A 301 -22.91 -14.03 5.40
C VAL A 301 -23.79 -14.85 6.36
N GLU A 302 -23.26 -15.98 6.82
CA GLU A 302 -23.89 -16.88 7.79
C GLU A 302 -22.90 -17.15 8.93
N PRO A 303 -22.92 -16.36 10.01
CA PRO A 303 -22.08 -16.61 11.17
C PRO A 303 -22.51 -17.88 11.90
N THR A 304 -21.53 -18.62 12.44
CA THR A 304 -21.81 -19.73 13.37
C THR A 304 -22.52 -19.23 14.63
N PRO A 305 -23.19 -20.10 15.42
CA PRO A 305 -23.82 -19.69 16.68
C PRO A 305 -22.86 -18.97 17.64
N VAL A 306 -21.62 -19.42 17.74
CA VAL A 306 -20.56 -18.78 18.54
C VAL A 306 -20.24 -17.38 18.00
N GLN A 307 -20.07 -17.24 16.69
CA GLN A 307 -19.83 -15.94 16.05
C GLN A 307 -21.01 -14.98 16.25
N GLN A 308 -22.24 -15.48 16.14
CA GLN A 308 -23.44 -14.69 16.35
C GLN A 308 -23.52 -14.14 17.78
N ALA A 309 -23.22 -14.97 18.78
CA ALA A 309 -23.19 -14.55 20.18
C ALA A 309 -22.13 -13.46 20.46
N LEU A 310 -20.99 -13.48 19.75
CA LEU A 310 -19.91 -12.52 19.95
C LEU A 310 -20.18 -11.14 19.39
N ILE A 311 -20.92 -11.09 18.29
CA ILE A 311 -21.26 -9.84 17.61
C ILE A 311 -22.62 -9.32 18.05
N GLU A 312 -23.33 -10.04 18.91
CA GLU A 312 -24.62 -9.62 19.42
C GLU A 312 -24.48 -8.34 20.26
N GLY A 313 -25.09 -7.26 19.78
CA GLY A 313 -24.96 -5.92 20.36
C GLY A 313 -23.92 -5.04 19.65
N LEU A 314 -23.16 -5.58 18.69
CA LEU A 314 -22.25 -4.79 17.86
C LEU A 314 -23.07 -4.25 16.69
N PRO A 315 -22.73 -3.06 16.19
CA PRO A 315 -23.27 -2.62 14.93
C PRO A 315 -22.97 -3.65 13.83
N GLN A 316 -24.00 -4.01 13.07
CA GLN A 316 -23.95 -5.10 12.10
C GLN A 316 -23.88 -4.57 10.67
N MET A 317 -23.31 -5.39 9.79
CA MET A 317 -23.42 -5.20 8.35
C MET A 317 -24.77 -5.71 7.85
N SER A 318 -25.39 -4.97 6.94
CA SER A 318 -26.54 -5.44 6.16
C SER A 318 -26.16 -6.61 5.25
N ALA A 319 -27.15 -7.38 4.79
CA ALA A 319 -26.92 -8.47 3.84
C ALA A 319 -26.20 -7.98 2.56
N LYS A 320 -26.56 -6.77 2.09
CA LYS A 320 -25.91 -6.17 0.92
C LYS A 320 -24.45 -5.82 1.18
N GLU A 321 -24.15 -5.22 2.33
CA GLU A 321 -22.78 -4.89 2.73
C GLU A 321 -21.91 -6.16 2.84
N LYS A 322 -22.45 -7.26 3.39
CA LYS A 322 -21.76 -8.56 3.47
C LYS A 322 -21.46 -9.14 2.10
N GLU A 323 -22.40 -9.05 1.15
CA GLU A 323 -22.19 -9.45 -0.24
C GLU A 323 -21.09 -8.62 -0.91
N LEU A 324 -21.14 -7.29 -0.81
CA LEU A 324 -20.12 -6.41 -1.38
C LEU A 324 -18.73 -6.67 -0.77
N TRP A 325 -18.67 -6.91 0.54
CA TRP A 325 -17.42 -7.25 1.23
C TRP A 325 -16.86 -8.60 0.77
N LYS A 326 -17.71 -9.60 0.58
CA LYS A 326 -17.32 -10.89 0.00
C LYS A 326 -16.76 -10.69 -1.42
N ASN A 327 -17.39 -9.87 -2.24
CA ASN A 327 -16.96 -9.63 -3.62
C ASN A 327 -15.58 -8.98 -3.70
N VAL A 328 -15.29 -7.93 -2.91
CA VAL A 328 -13.96 -7.31 -2.89
C VAL A 328 -12.86 -8.27 -2.42
N ASN A 329 -13.15 -9.11 -1.39
CA ASN A 329 -12.22 -10.12 -0.94
C ASN A 329 -11.97 -11.19 -2.01
N ASN A 330 -13.00 -11.61 -2.74
CA ASN A 330 -12.86 -12.55 -3.85
C ASN A 330 -11.99 -11.98 -4.98
N ARG A 331 -12.21 -10.73 -5.38
CA ARG A 331 -11.41 -10.06 -6.43
C ARG A 331 -9.93 -9.99 -6.03
N LEU A 332 -9.64 -9.52 -4.82
CA LEU A 332 -8.26 -9.41 -4.33
C LEU A 332 -7.59 -10.76 -4.11
N SER A 333 -8.36 -11.77 -3.69
CA SER A 333 -7.91 -13.17 -3.56
C SER A 333 -7.50 -13.76 -4.92
N LEU A 334 -8.28 -13.51 -5.98
CA LEU A 334 -7.93 -13.93 -7.35
C LEU A 334 -6.62 -13.28 -7.83
N ILE A 335 -6.45 -11.97 -7.57
CA ILE A 335 -5.21 -11.24 -7.92
C ILE A 335 -4.02 -11.81 -7.13
N ALA A 336 -4.15 -12.00 -5.82
CA ALA A 336 -3.10 -12.53 -4.96
C ALA A 336 -2.72 -13.98 -5.32
N SER A 337 -3.71 -14.80 -5.67
CA SER A 337 -3.50 -16.16 -6.15
C SER A 337 -2.68 -16.18 -7.43
N MET A 338 -3.05 -15.37 -8.43
CA MET A 338 -2.27 -15.23 -9.66
C MET A 338 -0.86 -14.69 -9.40
N ALA A 339 -0.72 -13.71 -8.51
CA ALA A 339 0.58 -13.16 -8.12
C ALA A 339 1.49 -14.23 -7.51
N LYS A 340 0.95 -15.11 -6.66
CA LYS A 340 1.68 -16.25 -6.09
C LYS A 340 2.14 -17.22 -7.19
N GLU A 341 1.24 -17.65 -8.07
CA GLU A 341 1.53 -18.61 -9.14
C GLU A 341 2.59 -18.08 -10.13
N LEU A 342 2.57 -16.77 -10.42
CA LEU A 342 3.49 -16.12 -11.35
C LEU A 342 4.72 -15.51 -10.69
N ASN A 343 4.94 -15.74 -9.38
CA ASN A 343 6.04 -15.17 -8.59
C ASN A 343 6.16 -13.64 -8.71
N VAL A 344 5.04 -12.95 -8.53
CA VAL A 344 4.93 -11.48 -8.51
C VAL A 344 4.59 -11.02 -7.09
N ARG A 345 5.18 -9.90 -6.67
CA ARG A 345 4.85 -9.23 -5.40
C ARG A 345 3.73 -8.22 -5.63
N MET A 346 2.64 -8.39 -4.88
CA MET A 346 1.48 -7.50 -4.89
C MET A 346 1.61 -6.51 -3.74
N LEU A 347 1.91 -5.24 -4.05
CA LEU A 347 1.97 -4.16 -3.08
C LEU A 347 0.59 -3.51 -2.97
N VAL A 348 -0.10 -3.73 -1.86
CA VAL A 348 -1.40 -3.09 -1.62
C VAL A 348 -1.15 -1.69 -1.09
N ASP A 349 -1.58 -0.68 -1.83
CA ASP A 349 -1.37 0.71 -1.48
C ASP A 349 -2.18 1.11 -0.25
N ALA A 350 -1.56 1.96 0.59
CA ALA A 350 -2.24 2.59 1.70
C ALA A 350 -2.96 3.83 1.20
N GLU A 351 -4.17 4.04 1.71
CA GLU A 351 -5.06 5.11 1.33
C GLU A 351 -5.26 6.04 2.53
N GLN A 352 -6.39 6.75 2.60
CA GLN A 352 -6.71 7.61 3.74
C GLN A 352 -7.03 6.78 5.00
N THR A 353 -6.78 7.37 6.18
CA THR A 353 -6.94 6.70 7.48
C THR A 353 -8.34 6.12 7.71
N PHE A 354 -9.38 6.79 7.23
CA PHE A 354 -10.77 6.35 7.31
C PHE A 354 -11.13 5.14 6.42
N TYR A 355 -10.24 4.72 5.51
CA TYR A 355 -10.36 3.46 4.77
C TYR A 355 -9.39 2.38 5.26
N GLN A 356 -8.31 2.80 5.94
CA GLN A 356 -7.13 1.98 6.13
C GLN A 356 -7.38 0.75 7.02
N LEU A 357 -8.27 0.82 8.02
CA LEU A 357 -8.56 -0.35 8.86
C LEU A 357 -9.24 -1.49 8.08
N ALA A 358 -10.16 -1.15 7.17
CA ALA A 358 -10.77 -2.14 6.28
C ALA A 358 -9.74 -2.75 5.33
N ILE A 359 -8.90 -1.91 4.71
CA ILE A 359 -7.80 -2.36 3.84
C ILE A 359 -6.86 -3.30 4.62
N ASP A 360 -6.47 -2.93 5.84
CA ASP A 360 -5.59 -3.72 6.70
C ASP A 360 -6.17 -5.09 7.05
N ALA A 361 -7.47 -5.17 7.29
CA ALA A 361 -8.14 -6.44 7.56
C ALA A 361 -8.07 -7.37 6.33
N ILE A 362 -8.32 -6.84 5.13
CA ILE A 362 -8.19 -7.60 3.88
C ILE A 362 -6.75 -8.06 3.67
N VAL A 363 -5.78 -7.14 3.77
CA VAL A 363 -4.36 -7.45 3.53
C VAL A 363 -3.83 -8.46 4.55
N ALA A 364 -4.21 -8.35 5.83
CA ALA A 364 -3.81 -9.32 6.85
C ALA A 364 -4.30 -10.74 6.50
N ASN A 365 -5.55 -10.88 6.05
CA ASN A 365 -6.10 -12.16 5.62
C ASN A 365 -5.38 -12.72 4.36
N LEU A 366 -5.08 -11.85 3.40
CA LEU A 366 -4.31 -12.22 2.21
C LEU A 366 -2.88 -12.64 2.56
N GLN A 367 -2.19 -11.93 3.46
CA GLN A 367 -0.85 -12.32 3.92
C GLN A 367 -0.87 -13.68 4.63
N LYS A 368 -1.84 -13.92 5.51
CA LYS A 368 -2.02 -15.22 6.17
C LYS A 368 -2.22 -16.35 5.16
N THR A 369 -2.97 -16.09 4.09
CA THR A 369 -3.31 -17.09 3.06
C THR A 369 -2.16 -17.34 2.07
N TYR A 370 -1.49 -16.29 1.60
CA TYR A 370 -0.57 -16.37 0.46
C TYR A 370 0.92 -16.25 0.84
N ASN A 371 1.26 -15.63 1.98
CA ASN A 371 2.65 -15.44 2.39
C ASN A 371 3.18 -16.61 3.24
N THR A 372 3.08 -17.83 2.72
CA THR A 372 3.44 -19.06 3.44
C THR A 372 4.91 -19.46 3.27
N GLU A 373 5.48 -19.31 2.06
CA GLU A 373 6.87 -19.67 1.77
C GLU A 373 7.79 -18.45 1.67
N VAL A 374 7.27 -17.36 1.12
CA VAL A 374 7.86 -16.03 0.94
C VAL A 374 6.70 -15.02 0.91
N PRO A 375 6.94 -13.74 1.23
CA PRO A 375 5.93 -12.70 1.04
C PRO A 375 5.51 -12.59 -0.43
N VAL A 376 4.21 -12.61 -0.67
CA VAL A 376 3.58 -12.32 -1.98
C VAL A 376 2.82 -11.01 -1.89
N VAL A 377 2.07 -10.82 -0.80
CA VAL A 377 1.25 -9.64 -0.55
C VAL A 377 1.93 -8.73 0.48
N TYR A 378 2.02 -7.44 0.19
CA TYR A 378 2.64 -6.43 1.05
C TYR A 378 1.59 -5.42 1.47
N ASN A 379 1.56 -5.10 2.77
CA ASN A 379 0.79 -3.97 3.27
C ASN A 379 1.64 -2.70 3.22
N THR A 380 1.02 -1.54 3.06
CA THR A 380 1.71 -0.25 3.03
C THR A 380 1.55 0.50 4.34
N TYR A 381 2.67 1.01 4.87
CA TYR A 381 2.77 1.75 6.13
C TYR A 381 3.24 3.18 5.83
N GLN A 382 2.47 4.16 6.29
CA GLN A 382 2.69 5.58 6.00
C GLN A 382 3.29 6.28 7.24
N CYS A 383 4.59 6.58 7.22
CA CYS A 383 5.35 7.12 8.36
C CYS A 383 5.02 8.58 8.73
N TYR A 384 4.23 9.29 7.93
CA TYR A 384 3.65 10.57 8.32
C TYR A 384 2.61 10.42 9.45
N LEU A 385 2.07 9.22 9.66
CA LEU A 385 1.16 8.92 10.76
C LEU A 385 1.97 8.73 12.05
N THR A 386 1.48 9.36 13.11
CA THR A 386 2.06 9.32 14.47
C THR A 386 2.16 7.91 15.08
N TYR A 387 1.45 6.94 14.51
CA TYR A 387 1.37 5.56 14.98
C TYR A 387 1.92 4.54 13.96
N ALA A 388 2.65 4.97 12.93
CA ALA A 388 3.14 4.06 11.89
C ALA A 388 4.10 2.99 12.42
N GLU A 389 5.07 3.35 13.27
CA GLU A 389 5.97 2.39 13.92
C GLU A 389 5.21 1.36 14.75
N ASP A 390 4.16 1.81 15.46
CA ASP A 390 3.32 0.93 16.27
C ASP A 390 2.59 -0.10 15.41
N ARG A 391 2.03 0.34 14.27
CA ARG A 391 1.36 -0.52 13.30
C ARG A 391 2.32 -1.55 12.68
N ILE A 392 3.57 -1.15 12.39
CA ILE A 392 4.61 -2.06 11.89
C ILE A 392 4.96 -3.12 12.92
N ASP A 393 5.19 -2.72 14.17
CA ASP A 393 5.49 -3.65 15.28
C ASP A 393 4.34 -4.65 15.50
N ASN A 394 3.11 -4.15 15.55
CA ASN A 394 1.91 -4.98 15.67
C ASN A 394 1.82 -6.05 14.59
N ASP A 395 2.07 -5.67 13.34
CA ASP A 395 1.91 -6.58 12.21
C ASP A 395 3.05 -7.60 12.13
N LEU A 396 4.27 -7.23 12.55
CA LEU A 396 5.38 -8.18 12.71
C LEU A 396 5.11 -9.18 13.85
N VAL A 397 4.61 -8.70 14.99
CA VAL A 397 4.20 -9.57 16.11
C VAL A 397 3.08 -10.51 15.68
N ARG A 398 2.06 -9.99 14.97
CA ARG A 398 0.95 -10.77 14.42
C ARG A 398 1.44 -11.81 13.42
N ALA A 399 2.36 -11.48 12.52
CA ALA A 399 2.93 -12.42 11.55
C ALA A 399 3.65 -13.60 12.22
N ARG A 400 4.39 -13.32 13.30
CA ARG A 400 4.98 -14.38 14.14
C ARG A 400 3.89 -15.21 14.80
N HIS A 401 2.91 -14.55 15.41
CA HIS A 401 1.84 -15.17 16.20
C HIS A 401 0.92 -16.09 15.38
N MET A 402 0.54 -15.65 14.19
CA MET A 402 -0.35 -16.36 13.25
C MET A 402 0.43 -17.16 12.19
N ASN A 403 1.75 -17.25 12.34
CA ASN A 403 2.65 -18.05 11.52
C ASN A 403 2.60 -17.79 9.99
N PHE A 404 2.74 -16.53 9.58
CA PHE A 404 2.96 -16.17 8.17
C PHE A 404 4.23 -15.32 8.00
N HIS A 405 4.63 -15.04 6.75
CA HIS A 405 5.71 -14.11 6.45
C HIS A 405 5.16 -12.71 6.16
N TRP A 406 5.48 -11.76 7.02
CA TRP A 406 5.20 -10.35 6.80
C TRP A 406 5.89 -9.79 5.55
N GLY A 407 5.12 -9.06 4.74
CA GLY A 407 5.62 -8.19 3.68
C GLY A 407 5.16 -6.75 3.93
N GLY A 408 6.09 -5.80 3.97
CA GLY A 408 5.76 -4.40 4.22
C GLY A 408 6.35 -3.42 3.22
N LYS A 409 5.56 -2.44 2.79
CA LYS A 409 6.00 -1.29 2.00
C LYS A 409 6.00 -0.05 2.90
N ILE A 410 7.15 0.58 3.08
CA ILE A 410 7.32 1.75 3.94
C ILE A 410 7.42 3.01 3.09
N VAL A 411 6.50 3.95 3.30
CA VAL A 411 6.43 5.25 2.62
C VAL A 411 6.26 6.37 3.64
N ARG A 412 6.45 7.63 3.25
CA ARG A 412 6.07 8.77 4.10
C ARG A 412 4.55 8.90 4.15
N GLY A 413 3.90 9.10 3.02
CA GLY A 413 2.45 9.28 2.90
C GLY A 413 2.11 10.30 1.81
N ALA A 414 0.89 10.24 1.28
CA ALA A 414 0.45 11.08 0.16
C ALA A 414 -0.77 11.97 0.47
N TYR A 415 -1.47 11.73 1.59
CA TYR A 415 -2.78 12.35 1.86
C TYR A 415 -2.75 13.47 2.91
N ILE A 416 -1.59 14.11 3.13
CA ILE A 416 -1.32 15.03 4.26
C ILE A 416 -2.36 16.14 4.40
N VAL A 417 -2.71 16.77 3.28
CA VAL A 417 -3.65 17.90 3.26
C VAL A 417 -5.06 17.44 3.63
N GLN A 418 -5.50 16.31 3.08
CA GLN A 418 -6.85 15.78 3.30
C GLN A 418 -7.03 15.33 4.74
N GLU A 419 -6.09 14.58 5.29
CA GLU A 419 -6.13 14.11 6.68
C GLU A 419 -6.22 15.25 7.69
N ARG A 420 -5.49 16.36 7.47
CA ARG A 420 -5.58 17.55 8.34
C ARG A 420 -6.94 18.23 8.22
N ALA A 421 -7.47 18.37 7.00
CA ALA A 421 -8.79 18.94 6.78
C ALA A 421 -9.89 18.10 7.43
N THR A 422 -9.83 16.77 7.29
CA THR A 422 -10.78 15.84 7.91
C THR A 422 -10.71 15.90 9.44
N ALA A 423 -9.51 15.91 10.02
CA ALA A 423 -9.33 16.03 11.48
C ALA A 423 -9.96 17.32 12.04
N ALA A 424 -9.77 18.45 11.35
CA ALA A 424 -10.38 19.72 11.71
C ALA A 424 -11.91 19.69 11.56
N GLN A 425 -12.43 19.14 10.47
CA GLN A 425 -13.87 19.07 10.19
C GLN A 425 -14.63 18.24 11.24
N TYR A 426 -14.07 17.12 11.70
CA TYR A 426 -14.73 16.21 12.63
C TYR A 426 -14.22 16.31 14.08
N GLY A 427 -13.35 17.29 14.39
CA GLY A 427 -12.97 17.62 15.76
C GLY A 427 -12.13 16.55 16.48
N TYR A 428 -11.23 15.87 15.76
CA TYR A 428 -10.28 14.90 16.35
C TYR A 428 -8.83 15.32 16.11
N THR A 429 -7.91 14.74 16.88
CA THR A 429 -6.48 15.05 16.77
C THR A 429 -5.96 14.57 15.42
N SER A 430 -5.27 15.45 14.69
CA SER A 430 -4.66 15.07 13.41
C SER A 430 -3.77 13.84 13.60
N PRO A 431 -3.90 12.80 12.76
CA PRO A 431 -3.12 11.58 12.91
C PRO A 431 -1.67 11.77 12.44
N ILE A 432 -1.34 12.92 11.86
CA ILE A 432 -0.07 13.22 11.20
C ILE A 432 0.87 13.96 12.15
N TRP A 433 2.17 13.68 12.02
CA TRP A 433 3.22 14.49 12.63
C TRP A 433 3.09 15.99 12.31
N SER A 434 3.55 16.83 13.23
CA SER A 434 3.47 18.27 13.08
C SER A 434 4.45 18.78 12.00
N THR A 435 5.61 18.12 11.90
CA THR A 435 6.72 18.51 11.02
C THR A 435 7.16 17.40 10.06
N TYR A 436 7.85 17.79 8.98
CA TYR A 436 8.46 16.86 8.03
C TYR A 436 9.62 16.07 8.68
N GLU A 437 10.36 16.72 9.58
CA GLU A 437 11.47 16.15 10.32
C GLU A 437 11.02 15.00 11.24
N GLU A 438 9.88 15.14 11.92
CA GLU A 438 9.27 14.06 12.71
C GLU A 438 8.85 12.87 11.83
N THR A 439 8.28 13.15 10.65
CA THR A 439 7.98 12.10 9.66
C THR A 439 9.25 11.36 9.23
N ASN A 440 10.36 12.07 9.02
CA ASN A 440 11.65 11.47 8.68
C ASN A 440 12.22 10.62 9.83
N LYS A 441 12.13 11.11 11.07
CA LYS A 441 12.51 10.36 12.26
C LYS A 441 11.74 9.05 12.36
N CYS A 442 10.41 9.09 12.20
CA CYS A 442 9.55 7.91 12.19
C CYS A 442 9.92 6.93 11.07
N TYR A 443 10.18 7.43 9.84
CA TYR A 443 10.60 6.59 8.71
C TYR A 443 11.91 5.83 8.98
N ASN A 444 12.93 6.54 9.50
CA ASN A 444 14.23 5.94 9.78
C ASN A 444 14.17 4.98 10.99
N ALA A 445 13.39 5.33 12.02
CA ALA A 445 13.15 4.46 13.18
C ALA A 445 12.39 3.17 12.81
N ALA A 446 11.39 3.28 11.94
CA ALA A 446 10.69 2.13 11.37
C ALA A 446 11.65 1.17 10.64
N ALA A 447 12.55 1.71 9.79
CA ALA A 447 13.56 0.89 9.11
C ALA A 447 14.46 0.13 10.09
N LYS A 448 14.97 0.83 11.12
CA LYS A 448 15.79 0.20 12.18
C LYS A 448 15.03 -0.95 12.85
N ARG A 449 13.79 -0.72 13.27
CA ARG A 449 12.96 -1.72 13.96
C ARG A 449 12.71 -2.97 13.11
N ILE A 450 12.42 -2.77 11.83
CA ILE A 450 12.21 -3.86 10.86
C ILE A 450 13.48 -4.71 10.77
N PHE A 451 14.64 -4.09 10.64
CA PHE A 451 15.91 -4.80 10.54
C PHE A 451 16.27 -5.55 11.81
N ASP A 452 16.13 -4.91 12.97
CA ASP A 452 16.33 -5.56 14.27
C ASP A 452 15.42 -6.81 14.41
N THR A 453 14.18 -6.71 13.93
CA THR A 453 13.23 -7.84 13.94
C THR A 453 13.64 -8.95 12.97
N PHE A 454 14.15 -8.61 11.79
CA PHE A 454 14.59 -9.60 10.80
C PHE A 454 15.80 -10.40 11.31
N GLU A 455 16.74 -9.74 11.99
CA GLU A 455 17.89 -10.39 12.63
C GLU A 455 17.46 -11.28 13.80
N ALA A 456 16.51 -10.81 14.62
CA ALA A 456 15.97 -11.59 15.73
C ALA A 456 15.11 -12.80 15.29
N GLN A 457 14.64 -12.81 14.04
CA GLN A 457 13.78 -13.86 13.48
C GLN A 457 14.35 -14.43 12.18
N PRO A 458 15.53 -15.07 12.21
CA PRO A 458 16.22 -15.51 11.00
C PRO A 458 15.43 -16.56 10.21
N THR A 459 14.60 -17.36 10.89
CA THR A 459 13.73 -18.40 10.30
C THR A 459 12.54 -17.82 9.53
N LYS A 460 12.15 -16.57 9.82
CA LYS A 460 11.11 -15.88 9.07
C LYS A 460 11.73 -15.20 7.86
N LYS A 461 11.13 -15.37 6.69
CA LYS A 461 11.53 -14.72 5.44
C LYS A 461 10.76 -13.42 5.22
N HIS A 462 10.66 -12.59 6.25
CA HIS A 462 10.02 -11.29 6.13
C HIS A 462 10.74 -10.44 5.08
N GLU A 463 9.99 -9.61 4.35
CA GLU A 463 10.54 -8.73 3.31
C GLU A 463 10.00 -7.31 3.47
N VAL A 464 10.82 -6.32 3.11
CA VAL A 464 10.48 -4.91 3.20
C VAL A 464 10.83 -4.17 1.90
N PHE A 465 9.93 -3.29 1.47
CA PHE A 465 10.09 -2.40 0.35
C PHE A 465 10.09 -0.94 0.84
N PHE A 466 11.19 -0.21 0.64
CA PHE A 466 11.29 1.21 1.02
C PHE A 466 11.01 2.13 -0.17
N GLY A 467 9.85 2.77 -0.18
CA GLY A 467 9.50 3.81 -1.16
C GLY A 467 9.93 5.20 -0.66
N THR A 468 11.03 5.74 -1.20
CA THR A 468 11.55 7.06 -0.77
C THR A 468 12.41 7.74 -1.84
N HIS A 469 12.29 9.05 -1.92
CA HIS A 469 13.14 9.98 -2.69
C HIS A 469 14.10 10.79 -1.82
N ASN A 470 14.11 10.55 -0.52
CA ASN A 470 14.98 11.26 0.41
C ASN A 470 16.34 10.54 0.48
N LYS A 471 17.38 11.27 0.09
CA LYS A 471 18.77 10.78 0.02
C LYS A 471 19.29 10.35 1.40
N GLU A 472 19.08 11.16 2.44
CA GLU A 472 19.57 10.89 3.80
C GLU A 472 19.00 9.58 4.35
N SER A 473 17.69 9.35 4.20
CA SER A 473 17.07 8.07 4.57
C SER A 473 17.70 6.90 3.80
N LEU A 474 17.99 7.05 2.50
CA LEU A 474 18.64 6.00 1.73
C LEU A 474 20.07 5.72 2.21
N GLU A 475 20.84 6.75 2.53
CA GLU A 475 22.20 6.59 3.09
C GLU A 475 22.17 5.82 4.41
N ILE A 476 21.29 6.20 5.33
CA ILE A 476 21.12 5.51 6.62
C ILE A 476 20.72 4.04 6.43
N ILE A 477 19.70 3.80 5.59
CA ILE A 477 19.14 2.45 5.40
C ILE A 477 20.14 1.55 4.68
N THR A 478 20.77 2.02 3.61
CA THR A 478 21.72 1.21 2.83
C THR A 478 22.98 0.89 3.64
N ALA A 479 23.48 1.83 4.45
CA ALA A 479 24.58 1.55 5.38
C ALA A 479 24.21 0.42 6.35
N SER A 480 23.04 0.50 6.97
CA SER A 480 22.58 -0.55 7.88
C SER A 480 22.40 -1.91 7.20
N VAL A 481 21.94 -1.95 5.94
CA VAL A 481 21.78 -3.21 5.19
C VAL A 481 23.13 -3.83 4.81
N VAL A 482 24.13 -3.01 4.43
CA VAL A 482 25.49 -3.51 4.12
C VAL A 482 26.12 -4.16 5.34
N GLU A 483 25.92 -3.59 6.54
CA GLU A 483 26.40 -4.13 7.81
C GLU A 483 25.68 -5.42 8.24
N ARG A 484 24.58 -5.79 7.57
CA ARG A 484 23.71 -6.91 7.96
C ARG A 484 23.52 -7.91 6.81
N PRO A 485 24.51 -8.78 6.52
CA PRO A 485 24.46 -9.72 5.40
C PRO A 485 23.21 -10.62 5.38
N SER A 486 22.68 -10.98 6.55
CA SER A 486 21.52 -11.89 6.70
C SER A 486 20.20 -11.32 6.16
N ILE A 487 20.09 -10.00 6.00
CA ILE A 487 18.85 -9.33 5.58
C ILE A 487 18.93 -8.74 4.17
N GLN A 488 20.10 -8.73 3.53
CA GLN A 488 20.32 -8.01 2.26
C GLN A 488 19.34 -8.43 1.16
N SER A 489 19.02 -9.73 1.06
CA SER A 489 18.07 -10.24 0.07
C SER A 489 16.60 -9.93 0.40
N ARG A 490 16.32 -9.37 1.58
CA ARG A 490 14.98 -9.11 2.12
C ARG A 490 14.57 -7.63 2.02
N VAL A 491 15.45 -6.79 1.46
CA VAL A 491 15.25 -5.34 1.38
C VAL A 491 15.26 -4.88 -0.06
N SER A 492 14.18 -4.20 -0.47
CA SER A 492 14.03 -3.57 -1.77
C SER A 492 13.78 -2.08 -1.64
N PHE A 493 14.12 -1.32 -2.68
CA PHE A 493 13.92 0.12 -2.75
C PHE A 493 13.07 0.52 -3.95
N GLY A 494 12.31 1.61 -3.80
CA GLY A 494 11.46 2.14 -4.85
C GLY A 494 11.52 3.66 -4.97
N GLN A 495 11.58 4.15 -6.20
CA GLN A 495 11.35 5.55 -6.54
C GLN A 495 10.30 5.66 -7.64
N LEU A 496 9.58 6.77 -7.72
CA LEU A 496 8.66 7.03 -8.84
C LEU A 496 9.40 7.10 -10.19
N PHE A 497 8.77 6.57 -11.23
CA PHE A 497 9.26 6.70 -12.60
C PHE A 497 9.27 8.17 -13.05
N GLY A 498 10.31 8.57 -13.79
CA GLY A 498 10.55 9.96 -14.18
C GLY A 498 11.17 10.85 -13.09
N MET A 499 11.55 10.29 -11.93
CA MET A 499 12.10 11.07 -10.81
C MET A 499 13.26 10.36 -10.14
N ARG A 500 14.24 11.13 -9.66
CA ARG A 500 15.35 10.69 -8.81
C ARG A 500 16.21 9.57 -9.41
N ASP A 501 16.57 9.69 -10.69
CA ASP A 501 17.52 8.74 -11.29
C ASP A 501 18.90 8.81 -10.61
N ASN A 502 19.25 9.98 -10.06
CA ASN A 502 20.42 10.19 -9.21
C ASN A 502 20.43 9.37 -7.91
N LEU A 503 19.29 8.78 -7.52
CA LEU A 503 19.19 7.86 -6.38
C LEU A 503 19.03 6.41 -6.86
N THR A 504 18.15 6.18 -7.82
CA THR A 504 17.85 4.83 -8.34
C THR A 504 19.07 4.17 -8.98
N VAL A 505 19.79 4.88 -9.84
CA VAL A 505 20.91 4.30 -10.59
C VAL A 505 22.08 3.94 -9.67
N PRO A 506 22.52 4.80 -8.72
CA PRO A 506 23.53 4.40 -7.75
C PRO A 506 23.14 3.20 -6.87
N LEU A 507 21.88 3.09 -6.43
CA LEU A 507 21.41 1.92 -5.68
C LEU A 507 21.55 0.63 -6.51
N ALA A 508 21.11 0.66 -7.77
CA ALA A 508 21.18 -0.51 -8.66
C ALA A 508 22.63 -0.90 -8.95
N ARG A 509 23.51 0.09 -9.22
CA ARG A 509 24.96 -0.13 -9.40
C ARG A 509 25.62 -0.71 -8.14
N ALA A 510 25.12 -0.36 -6.97
CA ALA A 510 25.61 -0.84 -5.69
C ALA A 510 25.12 -2.27 -5.35
N GLY A 511 24.25 -2.88 -6.17
CA GLY A 511 23.80 -4.27 -6.01
C GLY A 511 22.52 -4.45 -5.19
N PHE A 512 21.80 -3.37 -4.86
CA PHE A 512 20.50 -3.48 -4.20
C PHE A 512 19.39 -3.88 -5.17
N GLN A 513 18.31 -4.47 -4.65
CA GLN A 513 17.06 -4.63 -5.39
C GLN A 513 16.35 -3.28 -5.46
N VAL A 514 16.19 -2.74 -6.66
CA VAL A 514 15.64 -1.40 -6.87
C VAL A 514 14.60 -1.42 -7.96
N TYR A 515 13.51 -0.70 -7.74
CA TYR A 515 12.40 -0.60 -8.66
C TYR A 515 12.04 0.86 -8.94
N LYS A 516 11.54 1.12 -10.15
CA LYS A 516 10.74 2.31 -10.42
C LYS A 516 9.27 1.97 -10.25
N TYR A 517 8.49 2.86 -9.64
CA TYR A 517 7.04 2.77 -9.61
C TYR A 517 6.48 3.38 -10.90
N VAL A 518 5.93 2.53 -11.74
CA VAL A 518 5.70 2.76 -13.17
C VAL A 518 4.19 2.77 -13.47
N PRO A 519 3.57 3.94 -13.54
CA PRO A 519 2.18 4.08 -13.96
C PRO A 519 2.06 3.85 -15.46
N TYR A 520 0.99 3.18 -15.89
CA TYR A 520 0.67 2.97 -17.31
C TYR A 520 -0.84 2.88 -17.53
N GLY A 521 -1.27 3.06 -18.77
CA GLY A 521 -2.69 3.06 -19.15
C GLY A 521 -3.09 4.30 -19.97
N PRO A 522 -4.34 4.40 -20.43
CA PRO A 522 -4.77 5.47 -21.33
C PRO A 522 -4.50 6.88 -20.76
N VAL A 523 -3.95 7.81 -21.56
CA VAL A 523 -3.54 9.15 -21.09
C VAL A 523 -4.66 9.85 -20.31
N LYS A 524 -5.90 9.76 -20.78
CA LYS A 524 -7.06 10.43 -20.16
C LYS A 524 -7.35 9.90 -18.75
N GLU A 525 -7.11 8.62 -18.51
CA GLU A 525 -7.32 7.97 -17.21
C GLU A 525 -6.19 8.33 -16.23
N THR A 526 -4.99 8.58 -16.74
CA THR A 526 -3.81 8.94 -15.91
C THR A 526 -3.75 10.40 -15.47
N ILE A 527 -4.71 11.24 -15.85
CA ILE A 527 -4.63 12.70 -15.66
C ILE A 527 -4.56 13.10 -14.17
N HIS A 528 -5.32 12.41 -13.32
CA HIS A 528 -5.34 12.66 -11.88
C HIS A 528 -4.04 12.22 -11.22
N TYR A 529 -3.50 11.07 -11.64
CA TYR A 529 -2.17 10.62 -11.25
C TYR A 529 -1.10 11.66 -11.60
N LEU A 530 -1.11 12.19 -12.83
CA LEU A 530 -0.15 13.22 -13.27
C LEU A 530 -0.31 14.52 -12.47
N GLY A 531 -1.53 14.90 -12.12
CA GLY A 531 -1.81 16.06 -11.27
C GLY A 531 -1.19 15.93 -9.88
N ARG A 532 -1.37 14.80 -9.21
CA ARG A 532 -0.70 14.48 -7.93
C ARG A 532 0.81 14.57 -8.05
N ARG A 533 1.38 13.96 -9.10
CA ARG A 533 2.83 14.00 -9.35
C ARG A 533 3.34 15.42 -9.53
N ALA A 534 2.58 16.30 -10.16
CA ALA A 534 2.96 17.70 -10.28
C ALA A 534 3.02 18.40 -8.90
N VAL A 535 2.04 18.17 -8.02
CA VAL A 535 2.00 18.73 -6.66
C VAL A 535 3.13 18.19 -5.78
N GLU A 536 3.39 16.88 -5.82
CA GLU A 536 4.50 16.30 -5.07
C GLU A 536 5.85 16.80 -5.56
N ASN A 537 6.05 16.87 -6.88
CA ASN A 537 7.29 17.43 -7.47
C ASN A 537 7.51 18.88 -7.06
N SER A 538 6.45 19.69 -6.94
CA SER A 538 6.62 21.08 -6.50
C SER A 538 7.20 21.17 -5.09
N SER A 539 6.79 20.28 -4.18
CA SER A 539 7.33 20.22 -2.82
C SER A 539 8.77 19.67 -2.75
N ILE A 540 9.16 18.80 -3.68
CA ILE A 540 10.48 18.16 -3.71
C ILE A 540 11.53 19.07 -4.37
N LEU A 541 11.13 19.87 -5.36
CA LEU A 541 12.04 20.74 -6.12
C LEU A 541 12.39 22.05 -5.39
N THR A 542 11.60 22.46 -4.41
CA THR A 542 11.83 23.68 -3.62
C THR A 542 12.98 23.54 -2.61
N THR A 543 13.42 22.31 -2.30
CA THR A 543 14.44 22.02 -1.26
C THR A 543 15.87 21.85 -1.79
N GLY A 544 16.20 22.43 -2.95
CA GLY A 544 17.56 22.34 -3.51
C GLY A 544 17.81 20.97 -4.15
N ASP A 545 17.31 20.81 -5.37
CA ASP A 545 17.27 19.51 -6.02
C ASP A 545 18.60 19.09 -6.68
N ASN A 546 19.32 18.17 -6.03
CA ASN A 546 20.55 17.56 -6.56
C ASN A 546 20.36 16.90 -7.95
N GLU A 547 19.17 16.43 -8.31
CA GLU A 547 18.91 15.81 -9.63
C GLU A 547 19.05 16.84 -10.75
N THR A 548 18.35 17.98 -10.66
CA THR A 548 18.47 19.06 -11.66
C THR A 548 19.90 19.61 -11.78
N VAL A 549 20.62 19.76 -10.66
CA VAL A 549 22.01 20.22 -10.64
C VAL A 549 22.92 19.27 -11.44
N MET A 550 22.79 17.96 -11.23
CA MET A 550 23.57 16.94 -11.95
C MET A 550 23.24 16.92 -13.45
N MET A 551 21.97 17.08 -13.83
CA MET A 551 21.59 17.17 -15.24
C MET A 551 22.16 18.42 -15.93
N ILE A 552 22.13 19.58 -15.27
CA ILE A 552 22.72 20.83 -15.77
C ILE A 552 24.24 20.68 -15.91
N LYS A 553 24.90 20.08 -14.92
CA LYS A 553 26.35 19.82 -14.96
C LYS A 553 26.73 18.94 -16.15
N GLU A 554 25.97 17.88 -16.42
CA GLU A 554 26.20 17.01 -17.56
C GLU A 554 25.94 17.72 -18.90
N LEU A 555 24.92 18.59 -19.00
CA LEU A 555 24.70 19.42 -20.19
C LEU A 555 25.85 20.40 -20.43
N LYS A 556 26.28 21.13 -19.38
CA LYS A 556 27.44 22.03 -19.47
C LYS A 556 28.68 21.28 -19.93
N ARG A 557 28.94 20.10 -19.36
CA ARG A 557 30.05 19.24 -19.80
C ARG A 557 29.98 18.99 -21.30
N ARG A 558 28.82 18.63 -21.85
CA ARG A 558 28.66 18.36 -23.30
C ARG A 558 28.83 19.58 -24.20
N CYS A 559 28.55 20.79 -23.71
CA CYS A 559 28.72 22.04 -24.46
C CYS A 559 30.13 22.64 -24.34
N CYS A 560 30.91 22.22 -23.35
CA CYS A 560 32.29 22.68 -23.10
C CYS A 560 33.37 21.76 -23.69
N PHE A 561 32.95 20.73 -24.44
CA PHE A 561 33.76 19.99 -25.42
C PHE A 561 33.31 20.38 -26.82
#